data_AF-A0A849FU97-F1
#
_entry.id   AF-A0A849FU97-F1
#
_cell.length_a   1.000
_cell.length_b   1.000
_cell.length_c   1.000
_cell.angle_alpha   90.00
_cell.angle_beta   90.00
_cell.angle_gamma   90.00
#
_symmetry.space_group_name_H-M   'P 1'
#
loop_
_entity.id
_entity.type
_entity.pdbx_description
1 polymer ?
#
loop_
_entity_poly.entity_id
_entity_poly.type
_entity_poly.pdbx_seq_one_letter_code
_entity_poly.pdbx_strand_id
1 'polypeptide(L)' 'PMALELGDIALAYETCAREASEQGKEFADHVTHLLVHGTLHLLGFDHINDADAARMEGLEVRILANLGLPDPYRL' A
#
# COMPACT_ATOMS: atom_id res chain seq x y z
N PRO A 1 -12.98 -20.02 18.27
CA PRO A 1 -12.29 -18.72 18.44
C PRO A 1 -10.77 -18.90 18.45
N MET A 2 -10.11 -18.33 17.44
CA MET A 2 -8.67 -18.04 17.21
C MET A 2 -8.46 -18.17 15.69
N ALA A 3 -8.04 -17.18 14.91
CA ALA A 3 -7.39 -15.91 15.24
C ALA A 3 -8.10 -14.72 14.56
N LEU A 4 -8.25 -13.63 15.32
CA LEU A 4 -8.74 -12.30 14.88
C LEU A 4 -7.60 -11.48 14.23
N GLU A 5 -6.51 -12.14 13.85
CA GLU A 5 -5.24 -11.53 13.47
C GLU A 5 -4.95 -11.85 12.00
N LEU A 6 -4.74 -10.82 11.20
CA LEU A 6 -4.41 -10.93 9.78
C LEU A 6 -2.92 -11.22 9.54
N GLY A 7 -2.06 -10.83 10.47
CA GLY A 7 -0.60 -10.93 10.40
C GLY A 7 0.08 -9.59 10.73
N ASP A 8 1.40 -9.53 10.49
CA ASP A 8 2.25 -8.37 10.78
C ASP A 8 2.63 -7.59 9.52
N ILE A 9 2.80 -6.27 9.66
CA ILE A 9 3.40 -5.39 8.65
C ILE A 9 4.63 -4.72 9.27
N ALA A 10 5.78 -4.87 8.62
CA ALA A 10 7.01 -4.20 9.00
C ALA A 10 7.44 -3.23 7.90
N LEU A 11 7.64 -1.97 8.25
CA LEU A 11 8.10 -0.93 7.34
C LEU A 11 9.46 -0.39 7.81
N ALA A 12 10.44 -0.37 6.91
CA ALA A 12 11.75 0.21 7.18
C ALA A 12 11.68 1.73 6.99
N TYR A 13 11.85 2.49 8.08
CA TYR A 13 11.74 3.94 8.09
C TYR A 13 12.64 4.62 7.04
N GLU A 14 13.92 4.27 7.00
CA GLU A 14 14.90 4.88 6.09
C GLU A 14 14.53 4.64 4.61
N THR A 15 14.02 3.44 4.30
CA THR A 15 13.54 3.10 2.96
C THR A 15 12.31 3.93 2.60
N CYS A 16 11.31 4.00 3.48
CA CYS A 16 10.08 4.76 3.23
C CYS A 16 10.39 6.26 3.04
N ALA A 17 11.29 6.82 3.84
CA ALA A 17 11.68 8.23 3.75
C ALA A 17 12.42 8.53 2.45
N ARG A 18 13.34 7.65 2.04
CA ARG A 18 14.06 7.77 0.77
C ARG A 18 13.11 7.69 -0.42
N GLU A 19 12.22 6.69 -0.46
CA GLU A 19 11.27 6.50 -1.55
C GLU A 19 10.28 7.66 -1.68
N ALA A 20 9.72 8.13 -0.55
CA ALA A 20 8.85 9.30 -0.56
C ALA A 20 9.55 10.53 -1.15
N SER A 21 10.80 10.78 -0.74
CA SER A 21 11.61 11.87 -1.30
C SER A 21 11.93 11.69 -2.78
N GLU A 22 12.30 10.49 -3.22
CA GLU A 22 12.62 10.18 -4.63
C GLU A 22 11.41 10.32 -5.55
N GLN A 23 10.22 10.00 -5.05
CA GLN A 23 8.95 10.09 -5.78
C GLN A 23 8.25 11.44 -5.64
N GLY A 24 8.79 12.36 -4.84
CA GLY A 24 8.15 13.66 -4.57
C GLY A 24 6.83 13.56 -3.81
N LYS A 25 6.64 12.50 -3.02
CA LYS A 25 5.45 12.25 -2.21
C LYS A 25 5.67 12.73 -0.78
N GLU A 26 4.58 13.17 -0.13
CA GLU A 26 4.59 13.36 1.31
C GLU A 26 4.87 12.02 2.01
N PHE A 27 5.73 12.02 3.03
CA PHE A 27 6.12 10.79 3.72
C PHE A 27 4.91 10.04 4.30
N ALA A 28 3.95 10.78 4.87
CA ALA A 28 2.72 10.21 5.42
C ALA A 28 1.86 9.53 4.35
N ASP A 29 1.77 10.12 3.15
CA ASP A 29 1.00 9.56 2.03
C ASP A 29 1.65 8.27 1.54
N HIS A 30 2.98 8.26 1.40
CA HIS A 30 3.74 7.05 1.01
C HIS A 30 3.61 5.93 2.02
N VAL A 31 3.76 6.22 3.32
CA VAL A 31 3.58 5.20 4.37
C VAL A 31 2.13 4.71 4.42
N THR A 32 1.14 5.58 4.21
CA THR A 32 -0.27 5.16 4.17
C THR A 32 -0.53 4.24 2.99
N HIS A 33 0.04 4.54 1.81
CA HIS A 33 0.03 3.64 0.67
C HIS A 33 0.62 2.26 1.02
N LEU A 34 1.80 2.21 1.62
CA LEU A 34 2.43 0.95 2.02
C LEU A 34 1.66 0.17 3.09
N LEU A 35 0.94 0.85 3.98
CA LEU A 35 0.04 0.19 4.94
C LEU A 35 -1.18 -0.43 4.25
N VAL A 36 -1.79 0.27 3.29
CA VAL A 36 -2.88 -0.29 2.47
C VAL A 36 -2.37 -1.48 1.66
N HIS A 37 -1.22 -1.34 1.01
CA HIS A 37 -0.56 -2.40 0.24
C HIS A 37 -0.29 -3.63 1.10
N GLY A 38 0.38 -3.47 2.25
CA GLY A 38 0.67 -4.56 3.18
C GLY A 38 -0.59 -5.22 3.73
N THR A 39 -1.64 -4.44 4.00
CA THR A 39 -2.93 -4.98 4.45
C THR A 39 -3.60 -5.84 3.36
N LEU A 40 -3.52 -5.42 2.09
CA LEU A 40 -4.04 -6.22 0.98
C LEU A 40 -3.27 -7.54 0.82
N HIS A 41 -1.95 -7.54 1.02
CA HIS A 41 -1.17 -8.78 1.10
C HIS A 41 -1.65 -9.71 2.21
N LEU A 42 -1.88 -9.17 3.43
CA LEU A 42 -2.43 -9.96 4.54
C LEU A 42 -3.84 -10.51 4.25
N LEU A 43 -4.61 -9.85 3.38
CA LEU A 43 -5.93 -10.31 2.92
C LEU A 43 -5.84 -11.30 1.73
N GLY A 44 -4.64 -11.66 1.29
CA GLY A 44 -4.40 -12.64 0.22
C GLY A 44 -4.46 -12.09 -1.20
N PHE A 45 -4.38 -10.77 -1.37
CA PHE A 45 -4.11 -10.17 -2.68
C PHE A 45 -2.61 -10.21 -2.95
N ASP A 46 -2.24 -10.26 -4.23
CA ASP A 46 -0.84 -10.26 -4.66
C ASP A 46 -0.73 -9.53 -6.01
N HIS A 47 0.48 -9.28 -6.47
CA HIS A 47 0.77 -8.56 -7.72
C HIS A 47 1.84 -9.25 -8.59
N ILE A 48 2.01 -10.57 -8.42
CA ILE A 48 2.99 -11.38 -9.17
C ILE A 48 2.75 -11.38 -10.69
N ASN A 49 1.49 -11.37 -11.13
CA ASN A 49 1.12 -11.31 -12.55
C ASN A 49 0.21 -10.11 -12.83
N ASP A 50 0.16 -9.71 -14.09
CA ASP A 50 -0.55 -8.50 -14.54
C ASP A 50 -2.03 -8.46 -14.14
N ALA A 51 -2.71 -9.61 -14.12
CA ALA A 51 -4.13 -9.66 -13.76
C ALA A 51 -4.36 -9.46 -12.26
N ASP A 52 -3.51 -10.07 -11.43
CA ASP A 52 -3.54 -9.90 -9.98
C ASP A 52 -3.08 -8.50 -9.58
N ALA A 53 -2.02 -7.97 -10.22
CA ALA A 53 -1.57 -6.60 -10.06
C ALA A 53 -2.69 -5.60 -10.38
N ALA A 54 -3.29 -5.68 -11.56
CA ALA A 54 -4.38 -4.75 -11.94
C ALA A 54 -5.55 -4.77 -10.94
N ARG A 55 -5.85 -5.94 -10.35
CA ARG A 55 -6.87 -6.08 -9.32
C ARG A 55 -6.45 -5.43 -8.01
N MET A 56 -5.23 -5.70 -7.53
CA MET A 56 -4.71 -5.17 -6.27
C MET A 56 -4.49 -3.66 -6.35
N GLU A 57 -3.81 -3.17 -7.39
CA GLU A 57 -3.57 -1.75 -7.64
C GLU A 57 -4.89 -0.96 -7.71
N GLY A 58 -5.91 -1.52 -8.39
CA GLY A 58 -7.24 -0.91 -8.45
C GLY A 58 -7.94 -0.80 -7.09
N LEU A 59 -7.67 -1.71 -6.16
CA LEU A 59 -8.15 -1.61 -4.77
C LEU A 59 -7.36 -0.57 -3.99
N GLU A 60 -6.04 -0.52 -4.15
CA GLU A 60 -5.17 0.48 -3.52
C GLU A 60 -5.63 1.90 -3.87
N VAL A 61 -5.84 2.17 -5.17
CA VAL A 61 -6.35 3.47 -5.65
C VAL A 61 -7.69 3.83 -5.02
N ARG A 62 -8.63 2.89 -4.98
CA ARG A 62 -9.97 3.13 -4.41
C ARG A 62 -9.93 3.38 -2.90
N ILE A 63 -9.10 2.64 -2.17
CA ILE A 63 -8.96 2.80 -0.72
C ILE A 63 -8.31 4.15 -0.40
N LEU A 64 -7.21 4.49 -1.08
CA LEU A 64 -6.50 5.76 -0.89
C LEU A 64 -7.39 6.96 -1.24
N ALA A 65 -8.15 6.89 -2.33
CA ALA A 65 -9.12 7.92 -2.68
C ALA A 65 -10.19 8.12 -1.58
N ASN A 66 -10.68 7.04 -0.97
CA ASN A 66 -11.62 7.11 0.16
C ASN A 66 -10.98 7.72 1.44
N LEU A 67 -9.66 7.62 1.59
CA LEU A 67 -8.89 8.26 2.65
C LEU A 67 -8.50 9.71 2.31
N GLY A 68 -8.86 10.21 1.12
CA GLY A 68 -8.52 11.56 0.66
C GLY A 68 -7.10 11.70 0.12
N LEU A 69 -6.44 10.59 -0.20
CA LEU A 69 -5.07 10.54 -0.70
C LEU A 69 -5.01 10.39 -2.23
N PRO A 70 -3.92 10.86 -2.87
CA PRO A 70 -3.76 10.74 -4.32
C PRO A 70 -3.56 9.29 -4.77
N ASP A 71 -3.74 9.07 -6.09
CA ASP A 71 -3.43 7.80 -6.74
C ASP A 71 -1.91 7.55 -6.69
N PRO A 72 -1.42 6.48 -6.03
CA PRO A 72 0.01 6.28 -5.82
C PRO A 72 0.76 5.89 -7.09
N TYR A 73 0.06 5.53 -8.17
CA TYR A 73 0.63 5.17 -9.46
C TYR A 73 0.64 6.34 -10.45
N ARG A 74 0.13 7.50 -10.06
CA ARG A 74 0.19 8.74 -10.84
C ARG A 74 1.16 9.71 -10.18
N LEU A 75 2.04 10.29 -11.00
CA LEU A 75 2.93 11.39 -10.60
C LEU A 75 2.18 12.72 -10.55
#